data_AF-A0A7S0Y0Y5-F1
#
_entry.id   AF-A0A7S0Y0Y5-F1
#
_cell.length_a   1.000
_cell.length_b   1.000
_cell.length_c   1.000
_cell.angle_alpha   90.00
_cell.angle_beta   90.00
_cell.angle_gamma   90.00
#
_symmetry.space_group_name_H-M   'P 1'
#
loop_
_entity.id
_entity.type
_entity.pdbx_description
1 polymer ?
#
loop_
_entity_poly.entity_id
_entity_poly.type
_entity_poly.pdbx_seq_one_letter_code
_entity_poly.pdbx_strand_id
1 'polypeptide(L)'
;IFFSNVQDLLSAIDQEEAVDNFLNIVLITTLIRVIQSTSLHPRLALLTGTISQAMDDFWHSALLIMLIMGSFAGIGTWRFGSELEMFGTWEMSMQTLFMLTLGHFDDIGFWGTRSDMAAFFVLYVVVMFLLVLNFLLA
;
A
#
# COMPACT_ATOMS: atom_id res chain seq x y z
N ILE A 1 -42.10 18.79 0.97
CA ILE A 1 -42.49 17.37 1.08
C ILE A 1 -41.53 16.48 0.28
N PHE A 2 -41.47 16.59 -1.06
CA PHE A 2 -40.55 15.79 -1.89
C PHE A 2 -39.07 15.87 -1.45
N PHE A 3 -38.52 17.08 -1.27
CA PHE A 3 -37.13 17.26 -0.83
C PHE A 3 -36.83 16.73 0.59
N SER A 4 -37.81 16.73 1.49
CA SER A 4 -37.65 16.15 2.83
C SER A 4 -37.55 14.64 2.75
N ASN A 5 -38.44 14.00 1.99
CA ASN A 5 -38.43 12.55 1.82
C ASN A 5 -37.15 12.06 1.12
N VAL A 6 -36.63 12.84 0.16
CA VAL A 6 -35.35 12.53 -0.49
C VAL A 6 -34.19 12.67 0.49
N GLN A 7 -34.19 13.68 1.36
CA GLN A 7 -33.15 13.85 2.37
C GLN A 7 -33.18 12.76 3.45
N ASP A 8 -34.37 12.34 3.87
CA ASP A 8 -34.54 11.23 4.81
C ASP A 8 -34.02 9.92 4.20
N LEU A 9 -34.31 9.66 2.92
CA LEU A 9 -33.76 8.50 2.20
C LEU A 9 -32.24 8.55 2.05
N LEU A 10 -31.65 9.71 1.74
CA LEU A 10 -30.19 9.84 1.64
C LEU A 10 -29.51 9.58 2.98
N SER A 11 -30.10 10.05 4.09
CA SER A 11 -29.56 9.79 5.43
C SER A 11 -29.67 8.31 5.84
N ALA A 12 -30.70 7.61 5.36
CA ALA A 12 -30.84 6.17 5.58
C ALA A 12 -29.78 5.38 4.79
N ILE A 13 -29.47 5.79 3.56
CA ILE A 13 -28.42 5.16 2.73
C ILE A 13 -27.02 5.37 3.34
N ASP A 14 -26.70 6.59 3.79
CA ASP A 14 -25.42 6.89 4.43
C ASP A 14 -25.23 6.09 5.75
N GLN A 15 -26.33 5.90 6.49
CA GLN A 15 -26.33 5.08 7.68
C GLN A 15 -26.09 3.59 7.36
N GLU A 16 -26.65 3.08 6.26
CA GLU A 16 -26.39 1.72 5.78
C GLU A 16 -24.91 1.53 5.40
N GLU A 17 -24.28 2.47 4.69
CA GLU A 17 -22.86 2.39 4.30
C GLU A 17 -21.93 2.39 5.53
N ALA A 18 -22.22 3.22 6.54
CA ALA A 18 -21.45 3.23 7.78
C ALA A 18 -21.59 1.92 8.57
N VAL A 19 -22.79 1.33 8.59
CA VAL A 19 -23.05 0.04 9.23
C VAL A 19 -22.32 -1.08 8.48
N ASP A 20 -22.34 -1.10 7.15
CA ASP A 20 -21.66 -2.12 6.34
C ASP A 20 -20.13 -2.04 6.49
N ASN A 21 -19.54 -0.85 6.49
CA ASN A 21 -18.12 -0.68 6.77
C ASN A 21 -17.74 -1.15 8.19
N PHE A 22 -18.58 -0.83 9.18
CA PHE A 22 -18.37 -1.30 10.55
C PHE A 22 -18.47 -2.84 10.65
N LEU A 23 -19.48 -3.44 10.02
CA LEU A 23 -19.66 -4.89 9.97
C LEU A 23 -18.47 -5.58 9.31
N ASN A 24 -17.93 -5.01 8.23
CA ASN A 24 -16.74 -5.54 7.56
C ASN A 24 -15.52 -5.56 8.50
N ILE A 25 -15.27 -4.46 9.23
CA ILE A 25 -14.19 -4.39 10.23
C ILE A 25 -14.39 -5.44 11.34
N VAL A 26 -15.62 -5.62 11.82
CA VAL A 26 -15.95 -6.62 12.84
C VAL A 26 -15.73 -8.05 12.31
N LEU A 27 -16.09 -8.33 11.06
CA LEU A 27 -15.86 -9.63 10.43
C LEU A 27 -14.37 -9.94 10.26
N ILE A 28 -13.58 -8.98 9.78
CA ILE A 28 -12.11 -9.12 9.67
C ILE A 28 -11.48 -9.37 11.05
N THR A 29 -11.90 -8.61 12.06
CA THR A 29 -11.40 -8.76 13.44
C THR A 29 -11.75 -10.14 14.00
N THR A 30 -12.96 -10.63 13.74
CA THR A 30 -13.40 -11.96 14.16
C THR A 30 -12.61 -13.06 13.47
N LEU A 31 -12.30 -12.90 12.18
CA LEU A 31 -11.46 -13.83 11.41
C LEU A 31 -10.04 -13.91 11.99
N ILE A 32 -9.42 -12.78 12.35
CA ILE A 32 -8.11 -12.77 13.02
C ILE A 32 -8.18 -13.50 14.37
N ARG A 33 -9.24 -13.31 15.16
CA ARG A 33 -9.44 -14.03 16.43
C ARG A 33 -9.61 -15.53 16.24
N VAL A 34 -10.28 -15.97 15.18
CA VAL A 34 -10.42 -17.40 14.84
C VAL A 34 -9.07 -18.01 14.43
N ILE A 35 -8.25 -17.28 13.67
CA ILE A 35 -6.87 -17.70 13.34
C ILE A 35 -6.04 -17.84 14.63
N GLN A 36 -6.17 -16.89 15.55
CA GLN A 36 -5.50 -16.94 16.85
C GLN A 36 -6.00 -18.10 17.74
N SER A 37 -7.30 -18.39 17.77
CA SER A 37 -7.82 -19.53 18.57
C SER A 37 -7.43 -20.89 18.01
N THR A 38 -7.16 -20.97 16.70
CA THR A 38 -6.64 -22.19 16.04
C THR A 38 -5.16 -22.46 16.41
N SER A 39 -4.46 -21.52 17.06
CA SER A 39 -3.09 -21.69 17.57
C SER A 39 -2.93 -22.77 18.65
N LEU A 40 -4.03 -23.38 19.12
CA LEU A 40 -4.02 -24.53 20.03
C LEU A 40 -3.30 -25.77 19.46
N HIS A 41 -3.06 -25.83 18.15
CA HIS A 41 -2.17 -26.84 17.56
C HIS A 41 -0.68 -26.45 17.70
N PRO A 42 0.19 -27.30 18.29
CA PRO A 42 1.62 -27.02 18.53
C PRO A 42 2.44 -26.58 17.30
N ARG A 43 1.95 -26.86 16.08
CA ARG A 43 2.58 -26.42 14.83
C ARG A 43 2.28 -24.95 14.48
N LEU A 44 1.14 -24.41 14.92
CA LEU A 44 0.76 -23.01 14.71
C LEU A 44 1.36 -22.08 15.77
N ALA A 45 1.51 -22.54 17.01
CA ALA A 45 2.20 -21.78 18.07
C ALA A 45 3.69 -21.48 17.73
N LEU A 46 4.35 -22.41 17.05
CA LEU A 46 5.73 -22.24 16.58
C LEU A 46 5.79 -21.21 15.42
N LEU A 47 4.78 -21.22 14.54
CA LEU A 47 4.61 -20.25 13.46
C LEU A 47 4.31 -18.84 13.98
N THR A 48 3.46 -18.70 15.01
CA THR A 48 3.18 -17.39 15.63
C THR A 48 4.40 -16.84 16.36
N GLY A 49 5.22 -17.69 16.95
CA GLY A 49 6.50 -17.31 17.55
C GLY A 49 7.51 -16.80 16.52
N THR A 50 7.67 -17.50 15.39
CA THR A 50 8.56 -17.06 14.30
C THR A 50 8.03 -15.81 13.60
N ILE A 51 6.72 -15.69 13.40
CA ILE A 51 6.11 -14.46 12.85
C ILE A 51 6.35 -13.30 13.81
N SER A 52 6.13 -13.47 15.12
CA SER A 52 6.34 -12.39 16.09
C SER A 52 7.77 -11.90 16.13
N GLN A 53 8.76 -12.79 15.90
CA GLN A 53 10.16 -12.42 15.89
C GLN A 53 10.58 -11.80 14.54
N ALA A 54 10.10 -12.34 13.42
CA ALA A 54 10.27 -11.76 12.09
C ALA A 54 9.53 -10.43 11.90
N MET A 55 8.50 -10.15 12.69
CA MET A 55 7.74 -8.90 12.64
C MET A 55 8.58 -7.68 13.05
N ASP A 56 9.52 -7.84 13.98
CA ASP A 56 10.38 -6.74 14.41
C ASP A 56 11.35 -6.34 13.27
N ASP A 57 11.93 -7.33 12.59
CA ASP A 57 12.79 -7.12 11.42
C ASP A 57 11.99 -6.61 10.20
N PHE A 58 10.76 -7.08 10.03
CA PHE A 58 9.83 -6.59 9.00
C PHE A 58 9.44 -5.14 9.25
N TRP A 59 9.24 -4.74 10.51
CA TRP A 59 8.86 -3.36 10.86
C TRP A 59 9.97 -2.36 10.51
N HIS A 60 11.21 -2.66 10.89
CA HIS A 60 12.36 -1.82 10.54
C HIS A 60 12.53 -1.69 9.01
N SER A 61 12.38 -2.80 8.30
CA SER A 61 12.50 -2.84 6.84
C SER A 61 11.35 -2.09 6.15
N ALA A 62 10.13 -2.23 6.65
CA ALA A 62 8.95 -1.51 6.14
C ALA A 62 9.09 0.01 6.33
N LEU A 63 9.65 0.47 7.46
CA LEU A 63 9.93 1.89 7.67
C LEU A 63 10.95 2.43 6.67
N LEU A 64 12.03 1.68 6.40
CA LEU A 64 13.04 2.08 5.41
C LEU A 64 12.44 2.14 4.00
N ILE A 65 11.62 1.15 3.62
CA ILE A 65 10.90 1.14 2.35
C ILE A 65 9.99 2.36 2.22
N MET A 66 9.17 2.65 3.23
CA MET A 66 8.27 3.80 3.19
C MET A 66 9.02 5.13 3.12
N LEU A 67 10.13 5.27 3.83
CA LEU A 67 10.95 6.49 3.83
C LEU A 67 11.61 6.73 2.47
N ILE A 68 12.19 5.70 1.88
CA ILE A 68 12.81 5.79 0.55
C ILE A 68 11.73 6.03 -0.50
N MET A 69 10.66 5.23 -0.51
CA MET A 69 9.55 5.40 -1.43
C MET A 69 8.92 6.80 -1.35
N GLY A 70 8.73 7.33 -0.14
CA GLY A 70 8.23 8.70 0.06
C GLY A 70 9.18 9.78 -0.46
N SER A 71 10.50 9.57 -0.32
CA SER A 71 11.53 10.46 -0.86
C SER A 71 11.53 10.46 -2.39
N PHE A 72 11.43 9.27 -3.02
CA PHE A 72 11.28 9.14 -4.46
C PHE A 72 9.95 9.71 -4.96
N ALA A 73 8.86 9.53 -4.21
CA ALA A 73 7.56 10.12 -4.55
C ALA A 73 7.66 11.65 -4.59
N GLY A 74 8.27 12.28 -3.58
CA GLY A 74 8.47 13.72 -3.55
C GLY A 74 9.34 14.25 -4.71
N ILE A 75 10.44 13.56 -5.03
CA ILE A 75 11.29 13.90 -6.18
C ILE A 75 10.50 13.74 -7.49
N GLY A 76 9.73 12.66 -7.61
CA GLY A 76 8.89 12.36 -8.77
C GLY A 76 7.82 13.41 -9.00
N THR A 77 7.09 13.79 -7.95
CA THR A 77 6.07 14.85 -8.01
C THR A 77 6.67 16.19 -8.40
N TRP A 78 7.81 16.55 -7.81
CA TRP A 78 8.45 17.84 -8.11
C TRP A 78 9.03 17.90 -9.52
N ARG A 79 9.65 16.81 -10.01
CA ARG A 79 10.34 16.77 -11.30
C ARG A 79 9.43 16.45 -12.48
N PHE A 80 8.49 15.51 -12.29
CA PHE A 80 7.66 14.95 -13.35
C PHE A 80 6.17 15.28 -13.20
N GLY A 81 5.75 15.89 -12.10
CA GLY A 81 4.33 16.19 -11.85
C GLY A 81 3.71 17.21 -12.80
N SER A 82 4.49 18.02 -13.50
CA SER A 82 4.00 18.90 -14.57
C SER A 82 3.81 18.19 -15.91
N GLU A 83 4.44 17.03 -16.10
CA GLU A 83 4.51 16.32 -17.37
C GLU A 83 3.63 15.05 -17.36
N LEU A 84 3.46 14.41 -16.20
CA LEU A 84 2.69 13.18 -16.06
C LEU A 84 1.67 13.27 -14.93
N GLU A 85 0.43 12.94 -15.27
CA GLU A 85 -0.70 12.89 -14.34
C GLU A 85 -0.44 11.91 -13.19
N MET A 86 0.23 10.78 -13.46
CA MET A 86 0.67 9.79 -12.46
C MET A 86 1.62 10.36 -11.40
N PHE A 87 2.31 11.47 -11.68
CA PHE A 87 3.14 12.18 -10.71
C PHE A 87 2.55 13.54 -10.30
N GLY A 88 1.31 13.85 -10.69
CA GLY A 88 0.72 15.17 -10.48
C GLY A 88 0.49 15.51 -9.00
N THR A 89 0.20 14.50 -8.18
CA THR A 89 0.08 14.64 -6.72
C THR A 89 1.01 13.67 -6.00
N TRP A 90 1.38 14.01 -4.77
CA TRP A 90 2.22 13.15 -3.93
C TRP A 90 1.57 11.78 -3.68
N GLU A 91 0.25 11.77 -3.45
CA GLU A 91 -0.49 10.53 -3.23
C GLU A 91 -0.50 9.64 -4.47
N MET A 92 -0.76 10.20 -5.65
CA MET A 92 -0.69 9.43 -6.89
C MET A 92 0.73 8.94 -7.16
N SER A 93 1.75 9.78 -6.94
CA SER A 93 3.16 9.39 -7.09
C SER A 93 3.51 8.22 -6.19
N MET A 94 2.99 8.19 -4.95
CA MET A 94 3.22 7.12 -4.00
C MET A 94 2.51 5.82 -4.42
N GLN A 95 1.28 5.90 -4.91
CA GLN A 95 0.55 4.76 -5.48
C GLN A 95 1.27 4.19 -6.71
N THR A 96 1.74 5.05 -7.62
CA THR A 96 2.49 4.64 -8.82
C THR A 96 3.80 3.95 -8.45
N LEU A 97 4.58 4.50 -7.51
CA LEU A 97 5.82 3.86 -7.06
C LEU A 97 5.55 2.54 -6.31
N PHE A 98 4.44 2.43 -5.59
CA PHE A 98 4.03 1.17 -4.98
C PHE A 98 3.67 0.12 -6.04
N MET A 99 2.87 0.47 -7.05
CA MET A 99 2.53 -0.40 -8.18
C MET A 99 3.79 -0.82 -8.96
N LEU A 100 4.74 0.10 -9.14
CA LEU A 100 6.03 -0.17 -9.76
C LEU A 100 6.85 -1.19 -8.96
N THR A 101 6.77 -1.14 -7.64
CA THR A 101 7.43 -2.11 -6.75
C THR A 101 6.83 -3.51 -6.89
N LEU A 102 5.52 -3.60 -7.15
CA LEU A 102 4.82 -4.86 -7.44
C LEU A 102 5.09 -5.37 -8.87
N GLY A 103 5.85 -4.63 -9.68
CA GLY A 103 6.18 -4.99 -11.06
C GLY A 103 5.08 -4.66 -12.07
N HIS A 104 4.16 -3.76 -11.73
CA HIS A 104 3.15 -3.28 -12.68
C HIS A 104 3.75 -2.17 -13.54
N PHE A 105 4.09 -2.49 -14.79
CA PHE A 105 4.78 -1.58 -15.71
C PHE A 105 3.90 -1.04 -16.87
N ASP A 106 2.65 -1.50 -16.96
CA ASP A 106 1.79 -1.27 -18.15
C ASP A 106 1.40 0.21 -18.36
N ASP A 107 1.25 1.00 -17.29
CA ASP A 107 0.88 2.42 -17.39
C ASP A 107 2.05 3.37 -17.64
N ILE A 108 3.29 2.86 -17.59
CA ILE A 108 4.51 3.67 -17.74
C ILE A 108 4.84 3.78 -19.23
N GLY A 109 3.86 4.15 -20.07
CA GLY A 109 3.91 4.22 -21.53
C GLY A 109 4.94 5.19 -22.13
N PHE A 110 6.00 5.55 -21.41
CA PHE A 110 6.98 6.59 -21.71
C PHE A 110 8.44 6.15 -21.55
N TRP A 111 8.73 4.84 -21.55
CA TRP A 111 10.11 4.30 -21.48
C TRP A 111 11.09 4.79 -22.56
N GLY A 112 10.66 5.62 -23.52
CA GLY A 112 11.48 6.06 -24.65
C GLY A 112 11.66 7.56 -24.83
N THR A 113 10.95 8.44 -24.10
CA THR A 113 10.88 9.85 -24.52
C THR A 113 12.01 10.71 -23.95
N ARG A 114 12.56 10.34 -22.78
CA ARG A 114 13.58 11.14 -22.08
C ARG A 114 14.50 10.28 -21.20
N SER A 115 15.81 10.49 -21.31
CA SER A 115 16.83 9.71 -20.62
C SER A 115 16.87 9.95 -19.10
N ASP A 116 16.42 11.12 -18.63
CA ASP A 116 16.38 11.45 -17.20
C ASP A 116 15.29 10.68 -16.45
N MET A 117 14.15 10.44 -17.09
CA MET A 117 13.08 9.62 -16.53
C MET A 117 13.48 8.13 -16.43
N ALA A 118 14.08 7.59 -17.49
CA ALA A 118 14.53 6.20 -17.48
C ALA A 118 15.59 5.95 -16.38
N ALA A 119 16.53 6.89 -16.20
CA ALA A 119 17.52 6.81 -15.14
C ALA A 119 16.89 6.84 -13.74
N PHE A 120 15.88 7.70 -13.52
CA PHE A 120 15.14 7.77 -12.26
C PHE A 120 14.43 6.44 -11.92
N PHE A 121 13.71 5.87 -12.88
CA PHE A 121 13.01 4.59 -12.68
C PHE A 121 13.97 3.42 -12.45
N VAL A 122 15.04 3.32 -13.25
CA VAL A 122 16.05 2.27 -13.06
C VAL A 122 16.69 2.40 -11.68
N LEU A 123 17.03 3.61 -11.25
CA LEU A 123 17.61 3.85 -9.95
C LEU A 123 16.64 3.48 -8.82
N TYR A 124 15.35 3.84 -8.93
CA TYR A 124 14.32 3.41 -7.99
C TYR A 124 14.20 1.89 -7.90
N VAL A 125 14.07 1.21 -9.05
CA VAL A 125 13.90 -0.25 -9.11
C VAL A 125 15.13 -0.96 -8.54
N VAL A 126 16.35 -0.51 -8.86
CA VAL A 126 17.58 -1.09 -8.32
C VAL A 126 17.64 -0.92 -6.81
N VAL A 127 17.36 0.29 -6.29
CA VAL A 127 17.39 0.55 -4.85
C VAL A 127 16.33 -0.27 -4.11
N MET A 128 15.10 -0.31 -4.61
CA MET A 128 14.00 -1.06 -4.01
C MET A 128 14.25 -2.57 -4.07
N PHE A 129 14.74 -3.07 -5.20
CA PHE A 129 15.10 -4.48 -5.35
C PHE A 129 16.22 -4.89 -4.40
N LEU A 130 17.28 -4.08 -4.29
CA LEU A 130 18.37 -4.32 -3.33
C LEU A 130 17.89 -4.28 -1.87
N LEU A 131 16.93 -3.41 -1.55
CA LEU A 131 16.38 -3.31 -0.21
C LEU A 131 15.52 -4.54 0.13
N VAL A 132 14.61 -4.92 -0.76
CA VAL A 132 13.79 -6.13 -0.61
C VAL A 132 14.67 -7.39 -0.55
N LEU A 133 15.73 -7.47 -1.35
CA LEU A 133 16.71 -8.56 -1.26
C LEU A 133 17.49 -8.56 0.05
N ASN A 134 17.93 -7.39 0.54
CA ASN A 134 18.61 -7.31 1.84
C ASN A 134 17.70 -7.82 2.96
N PHE A 135 16.41 -7.48 2.92
CA PHE A 135 15.44 -8.00 3.88
C PHE A 135 15.23 -9.52 3.76
N LEU A 136 15.22 -10.09 2.56
CA LEU A 136 15.04 -11.53 2.37
C LEU A 136 16.28 -12.34 2.80
N LEU A 137 17.46 -11.69 2.81
CA LEU A 137 18.76 -12.31 3.07
C LEU A 137 19.24 -12.14 4.53
N ALA A 138 18.79 -11.08 5.21
CA ALA A 138 18.99 -10.84 6.64
C ALA A 138 18.07 -11.71 7.51
#